data_AF-X1VR84-F1
#
_entry.id   AF-X1VR84-F1
#
_cell.length_a   1.000
_cell.length_b   1.000
_cell.length_c   1.000
_cell.angle_alpha   90.00
_cell.angle_beta   90.00
_cell.angle_gamma   90.00
#
_symmetry.space_group_name_H-M   'P 1'
#
loop_
_entity.id
_entity.type
_entity.pdbx_description
1 polymer ?
#
loop_
_entity_poly.entity_id
_entity_poly.type
_entity_poly.pdbx_seq_one_letter_code
_entity_poly.pdbx_strand_id
1 'polypeptide(L)'
;WKQLSGAGSISAQVLSVQNTDPWAKCGVMIRETLDPGSEFAAVYIAPGNGCRFQARLTPGSSATSDTGVETPEQTAITAPYWVKIERDAAGNFNGYYSSDGISWQAMTWNPQRISMPQNVYIGLALTSHNVNVFCEAGFSNVQTTGTVTPMIWAHEAIGATMATNDAEPMYVALNGSAVVFHDNPNAALIDTWTQWNIDLQAFADQGVNLANVNTIAIGFGDKKNPQPGGSGTAYFDNIRLYRPAP
;
A
#
# COMPACT_ATOMS: atom_id res chain seq x y z
N TRP A 1 1.62 -7.96 3.07
CA TRP A 1 2.37 -8.92 3.89
C TRP A 1 2.19 -10.34 3.38
N LYS A 2 3.07 -11.24 3.80
CA LYS A 2 3.05 -12.71 3.68
C LYS A 2 3.50 -13.30 5.03
N GLN A 3 3.44 -14.62 5.21
CA GLN A 3 4.05 -15.30 6.35
C GLN A 3 5.47 -15.73 6.03
N LEU A 4 6.39 -15.58 6.99
CA LEU A 4 7.74 -16.12 6.97
C LEU A 4 7.88 -17.17 8.09
N SER A 5 8.43 -18.33 7.77
CA SER A 5 8.81 -19.34 8.77
C SER A 5 10.32 -19.40 8.95
N GLY A 6 10.79 -19.12 10.17
CA GLY A 6 12.21 -19.14 10.53
C GLY A 6 12.99 -17.93 10.01
N ALA A 7 14.21 -18.18 9.55
CA ALA A 7 15.11 -17.17 9.00
C ALA A 7 14.71 -16.77 7.57
N GLY A 8 14.95 -15.51 7.23
CA GLY A 8 14.62 -14.96 5.93
C GLY A 8 14.80 -13.46 5.88
N SER A 9 14.58 -12.88 4.71
CA SER A 9 14.71 -11.44 4.51
C SER A 9 13.63 -10.92 3.58
N ILE A 10 13.44 -9.61 3.62
CA ILE A 10 12.72 -8.87 2.61
C ILE A 10 13.52 -7.63 2.23
N SER A 11 13.56 -7.34 0.94
CA SER A 11 14.11 -6.09 0.39
C SER A 11 13.12 -5.49 -0.61
N ALA A 12 13.18 -4.17 -0.76
CA ALA A 12 12.40 -3.44 -1.75
C ALA A 12 13.12 -2.13 -2.11
N GLN A 13 12.91 -1.67 -3.34
CA GLN A 13 13.17 -0.28 -3.68
C GLN A 13 11.94 0.54 -3.28
N VAL A 14 12.12 1.47 -2.34
CA VAL A 14 11.14 2.52 -2.09
C VAL A 14 11.31 3.55 -3.19
N LEU A 15 10.27 3.78 -3.98
CA LEU A 15 10.26 4.76 -5.05
C LEU A 15 9.87 6.15 -4.55
N SER A 16 8.92 6.20 -3.63
CA SER A 16 8.37 7.43 -3.07
C SER A 16 7.73 7.19 -1.71
N VAL A 17 7.63 8.26 -0.92
CA VAL A 17 6.78 8.36 0.27
C VAL A 17 6.35 9.81 0.40
N GLN A 18 5.05 10.06 0.53
CA GLN A 18 4.53 11.41 0.69
C GLN A 18 4.96 12.01 2.03
N ASN A 19 5.36 13.29 2.01
CA ASN A 19 5.73 14.03 3.21
C ASN A 19 4.48 14.58 3.93
N THR A 20 3.72 13.66 4.54
CA THR A 20 2.54 13.97 5.34
C THR A 20 2.87 14.39 6.78
N ASP A 21 4.08 14.04 7.22
CA ASP A 21 4.73 14.38 8.48
C ASP A 21 6.24 14.06 8.35
N PRO A 22 7.17 14.73 9.07
CA PRO A 22 8.59 14.38 9.03
C PRO A 22 8.89 12.91 9.37
N TRP A 23 8.01 12.27 10.16
CA TRP A 23 8.06 10.86 10.56
C TRP A 23 7.03 9.98 9.83
N ALA A 24 6.35 10.50 8.80
CA ALA A 24 5.74 9.65 7.78
C ALA A 24 6.82 8.71 7.24
N LYS A 25 6.47 7.45 6.98
CA LYS A 25 7.49 6.46 6.64
C LYS A 25 6.92 5.26 5.91
N CYS A 26 7.73 4.71 5.02
CA CYS A 26 7.43 3.49 4.32
C CYS A 26 8.67 2.61 4.18
N GLY A 27 8.52 1.30 4.02
CA GLY A 27 9.66 0.40 3.93
C GLY A 27 9.26 -1.05 4.14
N VAL A 28 10.20 -1.83 4.68
CA VAL A 28 10.06 -3.27 4.88
C VAL A 28 10.04 -3.63 6.36
N MET A 29 9.22 -4.61 6.73
CA MET A 29 8.96 -5.00 8.12
C MET A 29 8.82 -6.52 8.25
N ILE A 30 9.35 -7.05 9.35
CA ILE A 30 9.01 -8.36 9.89
C ILE A 30 8.37 -8.14 11.27
N ARG A 31 7.20 -8.73 11.51
CA ARG A 31 6.41 -8.54 12.74
C ARG A 31 5.77 -9.85 13.20
N GLU A 32 5.59 -10.01 14.50
CA GLU A 32 5.11 -11.26 15.08
C GLU A 32 3.63 -11.55 14.76
N THR A 33 2.75 -10.59 15.05
CA THR A 33 1.29 -10.68 14.86
C THR A 33 0.78 -9.44 14.12
N LEU A 34 -0.48 -9.47 13.68
CA LEU A 34 -1.15 -8.29 13.09
C LEU A 34 -1.74 -7.35 14.15
N ASP A 35 -1.50 -7.59 15.44
CA ASP A 35 -2.00 -6.71 16.51
C ASP A 35 -1.24 -5.37 16.53
N PRO A 36 -1.89 -4.24 16.87
CA PRO A 36 -1.24 -2.93 16.85
C PRO A 36 0.02 -2.82 17.75
N GLY A 37 0.02 -3.56 18.86
CA GLY A 37 1.12 -3.60 19.83
C GLY A 37 2.18 -4.66 19.53
N SER A 38 2.16 -5.33 18.38
CA SER A 38 3.04 -6.47 18.11
C SER A 38 4.52 -6.08 18.06
N GLU A 39 5.38 -7.02 18.42
CA GLU A 39 6.82 -6.93 18.20
C GLU A 39 7.11 -6.83 16.69
N PHE A 40 8.10 -6.03 16.32
CA PHE A 40 8.54 -5.91 14.93
C PHE A 40 9.98 -5.44 14.83
N ALA A 41 10.58 -5.70 13.67
CA ALA A 41 11.78 -5.04 13.17
C ALA A 41 11.49 -4.51 11.77
N ALA A 42 11.90 -3.28 11.48
CA ALA A 42 11.64 -2.66 10.20
C ALA A 42 12.73 -1.67 9.80
N VAL A 43 12.99 -1.59 8.49
CA VAL A 43 13.82 -0.55 7.91
C VAL A 43 12.95 0.31 7.01
N TYR A 44 12.94 1.60 7.30
CA TYR A 44 12.06 2.59 6.70
C TYR A 44 12.84 3.71 6.05
N ILE A 45 12.22 4.35 5.05
CA ILE A 45 12.57 5.70 4.61
C ILE A 45 11.49 6.66 5.14
N ALA A 46 11.94 7.70 5.82
CA ALA A 46 11.12 8.83 6.27
C ALA A 46 11.54 10.11 5.53
N PRO A 47 10.62 10.89 4.92
CA PRO A 47 10.96 12.10 4.17
C PRO A 47 11.78 13.12 4.98
N GLY A 48 11.50 13.25 6.28
CA GLY A 48 12.16 14.22 7.15
C GLY A 48 13.28 13.64 8.03
N ASN A 49 13.44 12.32 8.09
CA ASN A 49 14.34 11.67 9.06
C ASN A 49 15.24 10.58 8.45
N GLY A 50 15.18 10.37 7.15
CA GLY A 50 16.10 9.48 6.45
C GLY A 50 15.75 7.99 6.54
N CYS A 51 16.75 7.15 6.30
CA CYS A 51 16.66 5.71 6.46
C CYS A 51 16.83 5.31 7.93
N ARG A 52 15.84 4.67 8.55
CA ARG A 52 15.83 4.34 9.98
C ARG A 52 15.56 2.87 10.22
N PHE A 53 16.29 2.28 11.17
CA PHE A 53 16.00 0.95 11.71
C PHE A 53 15.19 1.11 12.99
N GLN A 54 13.91 0.72 12.93
CA GLN A 54 12.98 0.77 14.04
C GLN A 54 12.55 -0.63 14.49
N ALA A 55 12.26 -0.76 15.78
CA ALA A 55 11.78 -2.01 16.34
C ALA A 55 10.83 -1.78 17.51
N ARG A 56 9.97 -2.77 17.76
CA ARG A 56 9.31 -2.95 19.06
C ARG A 56 9.82 -4.25 19.65
N LEU A 57 10.52 -4.15 20.78
CA LEU A 57 11.24 -5.27 21.40
C LEU A 57 10.38 -6.13 22.33
N THR A 58 9.19 -5.66 22.69
CA THR A 58 8.27 -6.33 23.63
C THR A 58 6.84 -5.96 23.27
N PRO A 59 5.85 -6.87 23.39
CA PRO A 59 4.48 -6.56 23.01
C PRO A 59 3.93 -5.39 23.83
N GLY A 60 3.27 -4.45 23.16
CA GLY A 60 2.63 -3.27 23.77
C GLY A 60 3.58 -2.15 24.23
N SER A 61 4.91 -2.35 24.25
CA SER A 61 5.87 -1.30 24.60
C SER A 61 6.01 -0.26 23.48
N SER A 62 6.48 0.96 23.77
CA SER A 62 6.73 1.94 22.69
C SER A 62 7.76 1.40 21.68
N ALA A 63 7.57 1.71 20.40
CA ALA A 63 8.61 1.46 19.40
C ALA A 63 9.85 2.32 19.69
N THR A 64 11.02 1.77 19.38
CA THR A 64 12.33 2.42 19.51
C THR A 64 13.02 2.45 18.14
N SER A 65 14.13 3.18 18.04
CA SER A 65 14.90 3.39 16.82
C SER A 65 16.39 3.43 17.12
N ASP A 66 17.18 3.32 16.07
CA ASP A 66 18.60 3.67 15.98
C ASP A 66 18.99 5.12 16.36
N THR A 67 18.12 5.94 16.97
CA THR A 67 18.33 7.40 17.28
C THR A 67 19.53 7.73 18.18
N GLY A 68 20.12 6.73 18.82
CA GLY A 68 21.34 6.92 19.60
C GLY A 68 22.63 6.68 18.81
N VAL A 69 22.53 6.15 17.59
CA VAL A 69 23.66 5.58 16.84
C VAL A 69 23.55 5.83 15.33
N GLU A 70 22.67 6.71 14.87
CA GLU A 70 22.58 7.04 13.44
C GLU A 70 23.83 7.75 12.93
N THR A 71 24.01 7.63 11.62
CA THR A 71 25.00 8.39 10.87
C THR A 71 24.35 9.54 10.11
N PRO A 72 25.12 10.59 9.77
CA PRO A 72 24.68 11.64 8.86
C PRO A 72 24.20 11.08 7.51
N GLU A 73 24.84 10.02 7.00
CA GLU A 73 24.44 9.35 5.77
C GLU A 73 23.03 8.76 5.89
N GLN A 74 22.75 8.00 6.95
CA GLN A 74 21.43 7.40 7.18
C GLN A 74 20.33 8.48 7.23
N THR A 75 20.58 9.59 7.94
CA THR A 75 19.61 10.70 8.04
C THR A 75 19.41 11.47 6.74
N ALA A 76 20.35 11.41 5.80
CA ALA A 76 20.28 12.11 4.52
C ALA A 76 19.57 11.30 3.42
N ILE A 77 19.30 10.01 3.63
CA ILE A 77 18.69 9.13 2.61
C ILE A 77 17.22 9.49 2.37
N THR A 78 16.88 9.82 1.13
CA THR A 78 15.48 9.99 0.70
C THR A 78 15.15 9.01 -0.42
N ALA A 79 13.85 8.77 -0.66
CA ALA A 79 13.41 7.99 -1.81
C ALA A 79 13.80 8.69 -3.13
N PRO A 80 14.12 7.94 -4.22
CA PRO A 80 14.12 6.48 -4.28
C PRO A 80 15.38 5.85 -3.64
N TYR A 81 15.19 4.78 -2.87
CA TYR A 81 16.30 4.05 -2.25
C TYR A 81 15.90 2.62 -1.89
N TRP A 82 16.87 1.72 -1.74
CA TRP A 82 16.60 0.33 -1.36
C TRP A 82 16.76 0.13 0.14
N VAL A 83 15.83 -0.62 0.73
CA VAL A 83 15.85 -1.03 2.14
C VAL A 83 15.70 -2.54 2.24
N LYS A 84 16.30 -3.13 3.27
CA LYS A 84 16.24 -4.57 3.55
C LYS A 84 16.25 -4.83 5.05
N ILE A 85 15.46 -5.81 5.48
CA ILE A 85 15.54 -6.38 6.82
C ILE A 85 15.72 -7.90 6.70
N GLU A 86 16.64 -8.45 7.49
CA GLU A 86 16.95 -9.87 7.57
C GLU A 86 16.75 -10.36 9.00
N ARG A 87 16.09 -11.51 9.15
CA ARG A 87 15.99 -12.29 10.40
C ARG A 87 16.85 -13.54 10.27
N ASP A 88 17.80 -13.72 11.17
CA ASP A 88 18.63 -14.93 11.21
C ASP A 88 18.00 -16.06 12.05
N ALA A 89 18.65 -17.23 12.09
CA ALA A 89 18.18 -18.40 12.84
C ALA A 89 18.27 -18.25 14.37
N ALA A 90 19.02 -17.25 14.87
CA ALA A 90 19.17 -16.96 16.29
C ALA A 90 18.16 -15.90 16.80
N GLY A 91 17.32 -15.36 15.92
CA GLY A 91 16.35 -14.32 16.23
C GLY A 91 16.94 -12.91 16.21
N ASN A 92 18.09 -12.71 15.57
CA ASN A 92 18.63 -11.38 15.33
C ASN A 92 18.06 -10.80 14.05
N PHE A 93 17.82 -9.49 14.10
CA PHE A 93 17.38 -8.68 12.99
C PHE A 93 18.49 -7.73 12.56
N ASN A 94 18.79 -7.74 11.27
CA ASN A 94 19.80 -6.90 10.64
C ASN A 94 19.14 -6.05 9.55
N GLY A 95 19.23 -4.74 9.70
CA GLY A 95 18.77 -3.77 8.71
C GLY A 95 19.87 -3.37 7.74
N TYR A 96 19.50 -3.09 6.50
CA TYR A 96 20.42 -2.65 5.46
C TYR A 96 19.74 -1.64 4.53
N TYR A 97 20.57 -0.83 3.87
CA TYR A 97 20.16 0.14 2.85
C TYR A 97 21.10 0.08 1.64
N SER A 98 20.62 0.44 0.46
CA SER A 98 21.41 0.43 -0.76
C SER A 98 20.94 1.46 -1.79
N SER A 99 21.87 2.09 -2.49
CA SER A 99 21.58 3.02 -3.58
C SER A 99 21.29 2.32 -4.91
N ASP A 100 21.73 1.07 -5.08
CA ASP A 100 21.70 0.32 -6.34
C ASP A 100 20.93 -1.03 -6.25
N GLY A 101 20.57 -1.47 -5.03
CA GLY A 101 19.94 -2.76 -4.77
C GLY A 101 20.90 -3.96 -4.80
N ILE A 102 22.19 -3.72 -5.03
CA ILE A 102 23.24 -4.74 -5.19
C ILE A 102 24.23 -4.63 -4.03
N SER A 103 24.77 -3.43 -3.80
CA SER A 103 25.74 -3.12 -2.76
C SER A 103 25.01 -2.64 -1.51
N TRP A 104 24.97 -3.49 -0.48
CA TRP A 104 24.22 -3.22 0.75
C TRP A 104 25.11 -2.69 1.87
N GLN A 105 24.71 -1.57 2.45
CA GLN A 105 25.30 -1.02 3.66
C GLN A 105 24.50 -1.49 4.88
N ALA A 106 25.20 -1.88 5.94
CA ALA A 106 24.55 -2.30 7.18
C ALA A 106 24.11 -1.07 8.00
N MET A 107 22.93 -1.15 8.59
CA MET A 107 22.51 -0.18 9.61
C MET A 107 23.43 -0.30 10.83
N THR A 108 23.84 0.84 11.39
CA THR A 108 24.72 0.90 12.56
C THR A 108 24.16 0.22 13.80
N TRP A 109 22.83 0.11 13.90
CA TRP A 109 22.16 -0.52 15.03
C TRP A 109 22.11 -2.06 14.94
N ASN A 110 22.71 -2.66 13.92
CA ASN A 110 22.75 -4.12 13.80
C ASN A 110 23.69 -4.78 14.84
N PRO A 111 23.35 -5.99 15.33
CA PRO A 111 22.04 -6.65 15.24
C PRO A 111 21.09 -6.18 16.35
N GLN A 112 19.78 -6.30 16.11
CA GLN A 112 18.76 -6.23 17.17
C GLN A 112 18.14 -7.59 17.42
N ARG A 113 18.20 -8.06 18.68
CA ARG A 113 17.61 -9.35 19.06
C ARG A 113 16.17 -9.17 19.53
N ILE A 114 15.22 -9.80 18.82
CA ILE A 114 13.79 -9.73 19.13
C ILE A 114 13.22 -11.15 19.16
N SER A 115 12.54 -11.49 20.25
CA SER A 115 12.13 -12.87 20.52
C SER A 115 10.78 -13.20 19.91
N MET A 116 10.75 -13.45 18.60
CA MET A 116 9.52 -13.88 17.90
C MET A 116 9.42 -15.41 17.75
N PRO A 117 8.20 -15.98 17.67
CA PRO A 117 7.97 -17.37 17.28
C PRO A 117 8.50 -17.69 15.88
N GLN A 118 8.52 -18.98 15.52
CA GLN A 118 9.03 -19.42 14.22
C GLN A 118 8.28 -18.76 13.05
N ASN A 119 6.94 -18.72 13.12
CA ASN A 119 6.09 -18.14 12.09
C ASN A 119 5.78 -16.68 12.44
N VAL A 120 6.06 -15.79 11.50
CA VAL A 120 5.88 -14.32 11.62
C VAL A 120 5.32 -13.77 10.31
N TYR A 121 4.97 -12.49 10.29
CA TYR A 121 4.56 -11.78 9.09
C TYR A 121 5.71 -10.95 8.53
N ILE A 122 5.85 -10.93 7.20
CA ILE A 122 6.86 -10.20 6.46
C ILE A 122 6.21 -9.37 5.35
N GLY A 123 6.63 -8.12 5.16
CA GLY A 123 6.06 -7.32 4.07
C GLY A 123 6.45 -5.85 4.06
N LEU A 124 5.77 -5.12 3.19
CA LEU A 124 5.82 -3.67 3.12
C LEU A 124 5.00 -3.06 4.25
N ALA A 125 5.43 -1.91 4.75
CA ALA A 125 4.72 -1.14 5.76
C ALA A 125 4.76 0.35 5.41
N LEU A 126 3.68 1.06 5.77
CA LEU A 126 3.46 2.48 5.52
C LEU A 126 2.70 3.11 6.70
N THR A 127 3.05 4.33 7.06
CA THR A 127 2.24 5.19 7.93
C THR A 127 2.38 6.64 7.51
N SER A 128 1.28 7.39 7.54
CA SER A 128 1.28 8.85 7.37
C SER A 128 1.86 9.58 8.57
N HIS A 129 1.91 8.91 9.74
CA HIS A 129 2.22 9.53 11.02
C HIS A 129 1.28 10.70 11.40
N ASN A 130 0.19 10.87 10.67
CA ASN A 130 -0.81 11.92 10.85
C ASN A 130 -2.20 11.35 10.58
N VAL A 131 -3.04 11.30 11.62
CA VAL A 131 -4.37 10.67 11.58
C VAL A 131 -5.34 11.34 10.61
N ASN A 132 -5.05 12.56 10.17
CA ASN A 132 -5.94 13.35 9.30
C ASN A 132 -5.48 13.39 7.84
N VAL A 133 -4.37 12.73 7.48
CA VAL A 133 -3.77 12.85 6.15
C VAL A 133 -3.47 11.46 5.58
N PHE A 134 -4.01 11.16 4.40
CA PHE A 134 -3.64 9.98 3.64
C PHE A 134 -2.21 10.10 3.14
N CYS A 135 -1.44 9.03 3.29
CA CYS A 135 -0.08 8.95 2.77
C CYS A 135 -0.02 7.85 1.71
N GLU A 136 0.63 8.17 0.60
CA GLU A 136 0.97 7.24 -0.46
C GLU A 136 2.47 6.92 -0.44
N ALA A 137 2.82 5.69 -0.81
CA ALA A 137 4.19 5.28 -1.08
C ALA A 137 4.25 4.31 -2.26
N GLY A 138 5.26 4.49 -3.11
CA GLY A 138 5.57 3.61 -4.22
C GLY A 138 6.68 2.62 -3.86
N PHE A 139 6.53 1.37 -4.29
CA PHE A 139 7.53 0.33 -4.13
C PHE A 139 7.76 -0.41 -5.44
N SER A 140 8.99 -0.88 -5.67
CA SER A 140 9.33 -1.80 -6.75
C SER A 140 10.33 -2.86 -6.29
N ASN A 141 10.52 -3.89 -7.11
CA ASN A 141 11.53 -4.93 -6.93
C ASN A 141 11.51 -5.57 -5.53
N VAL A 142 10.30 -5.86 -5.03
CA VAL A 142 10.13 -6.52 -3.73
C VAL A 142 10.59 -7.97 -3.83
N GLN A 143 11.60 -8.33 -3.02
CA GLN A 143 12.18 -9.66 -3.00
C GLN A 143 12.20 -10.21 -1.58
N THR A 144 11.97 -11.52 -1.44
CA THR A 144 12.01 -12.22 -0.15
C THR A 144 12.88 -13.45 -0.22
N THR A 145 13.56 -13.79 0.87
CA THR A 145 14.27 -15.08 1.04
C THR A 145 13.68 -15.89 2.20
N GLY A 146 14.00 -17.18 2.26
CA GLY A 146 13.48 -18.09 3.28
C GLY A 146 12.12 -18.69 2.90
N THR A 147 11.46 -19.32 3.87
CA THR A 147 10.17 -19.98 3.65
C THR A 147 9.04 -18.96 3.78
N VAL A 148 8.67 -18.32 2.66
CA VAL A 148 7.63 -17.29 2.60
C VAL A 148 6.38 -17.79 1.85
N THR A 149 5.23 -17.76 2.52
CA THR A 149 3.94 -18.26 1.99
C THR A 149 2.75 -17.42 2.45
N PRO A 150 1.60 -17.47 1.74
CA PRO A 150 1.47 -17.88 0.35
C PRO A 150 2.21 -16.90 -0.59
N MET A 151 2.35 -17.24 -1.87
CA MET A 151 3.01 -16.35 -2.85
C MET A 151 2.18 -15.12 -3.24
N ILE A 152 0.93 -15.05 -2.77
CA ILE A 152 0.01 -13.93 -2.95
C ILE A 152 0.16 -12.97 -1.78
N TRP A 153 0.16 -11.66 -2.05
CA TRP A 153 0.21 -10.63 -1.03
C TRP A 153 -1.17 -10.42 -0.40
N ALA A 154 -1.19 -10.32 0.93
CA ALA A 154 -2.32 -9.78 1.68
C ALA A 154 -2.03 -8.35 2.15
N HIS A 155 -3.05 -7.60 2.55
CA HIS A 155 -2.92 -6.30 3.20
C HIS A 155 -3.69 -6.32 4.53
N GLU A 156 -3.36 -5.42 5.45
CA GLU A 156 -4.07 -5.29 6.72
C GLU A 156 -3.90 -3.86 7.25
N ALA A 157 -4.97 -3.30 7.80
CA ALA A 157 -4.93 -2.02 8.50
C ALA A 157 -4.56 -2.27 9.97
N ILE A 158 -3.46 -1.68 10.44
CA ILE A 158 -2.93 -1.95 11.78
C ILE A 158 -3.22 -0.76 12.69
N GLY A 159 -4.01 -0.96 13.74
CA GLY A 159 -4.21 0.01 14.83
C GLY A 159 -5.12 1.18 14.53
N ALA A 160 -5.59 1.32 13.29
CA ALA A 160 -6.64 2.25 12.91
C ALA A 160 -7.43 1.65 11.74
N THR A 161 -8.75 1.91 11.73
CA THR A 161 -9.57 1.66 10.54
C THR A 161 -9.07 2.58 9.43
N MET A 162 -8.61 2.01 8.32
CA MET A 162 -8.35 2.81 7.13
C MET A 162 -9.70 3.26 6.57
N ALA A 163 -9.88 4.56 6.35
CA ALA A 163 -11.08 5.06 5.70
C ALA A 163 -11.17 4.44 4.31
N THR A 164 -12.26 3.74 4.06
CA THR A 164 -12.63 3.23 2.73
C THR A 164 -13.53 4.24 2.04
N ASN A 165 -13.80 4.02 0.76
CA ASN A 165 -14.87 4.76 0.08
C ASN A 165 -16.20 4.53 0.81
N ASP A 166 -17.08 5.53 0.79
CA ASP A 166 -18.48 5.35 1.13
C ASP A 166 -19.15 4.47 0.05
N ALA A 167 -20.12 3.67 0.48
CA ALA A 167 -20.87 2.82 -0.44
C ALA A 167 -21.82 3.68 -1.31
N GLU A 168 -21.52 3.77 -2.60
CA GLU A 168 -22.35 4.45 -3.58
C GLU A 168 -22.44 3.64 -4.88
N PRO A 169 -23.63 3.53 -5.52
CA PRO A 169 -23.75 2.93 -6.84
C PRO A 169 -22.89 3.68 -7.85
N MET A 170 -22.03 2.96 -8.57
CA MET A 170 -21.22 3.54 -9.64
C MET A 170 -21.99 3.48 -10.97
N TYR A 171 -21.86 4.50 -11.82
CA TYR A 171 -22.46 4.52 -13.15
C TYR A 171 -21.56 5.18 -14.20
N VAL A 172 -21.81 4.85 -15.47
CA VAL A 172 -21.34 5.60 -16.64
C VAL A 172 -22.54 6.27 -17.29
N ALA A 173 -22.37 7.53 -17.68
CA ALA A 173 -23.36 8.26 -18.44
C ALA A 173 -22.79 8.76 -19.77
N LEU A 174 -23.58 8.66 -20.84
CA LEU A 174 -23.27 9.21 -22.16
C LEU A 174 -24.22 10.36 -22.49
N ASN A 175 -23.67 11.40 -23.12
CA ASN A 175 -24.42 12.59 -23.55
C ASN A 175 -25.26 13.25 -22.42
N GLY A 176 -24.84 13.05 -21.17
CA GLY A 176 -25.45 13.61 -19.96
C GLY A 176 -26.77 12.97 -19.49
N SER A 177 -27.45 12.17 -20.31
CA SER A 177 -28.80 11.66 -20.02
C SER A 177 -28.93 10.14 -19.94
N ALA A 178 -28.20 9.38 -20.75
CA ALA A 178 -28.29 7.93 -20.74
C ALA A 178 -27.31 7.34 -19.74
N VAL A 179 -27.76 6.44 -18.88
CA VAL A 179 -27.02 5.98 -17.71
C VAL A 179 -27.03 4.47 -17.63
N VAL A 180 -25.88 3.88 -17.36
CA VAL A 180 -25.75 2.46 -17.01
C VAL A 180 -25.04 2.36 -15.67
N PHE A 181 -25.70 1.73 -14.71
CA PHE A 181 -25.14 1.45 -13.39
C PHE A 181 -24.30 0.17 -13.44
N HIS A 182 -23.30 0.10 -12.58
CA HIS A 182 -22.57 -1.14 -12.33
C HIS A 182 -23.49 -2.14 -11.61
N ASP A 183 -23.47 -3.41 -12.04
CA ASP A 183 -24.37 -4.44 -11.50
C ASP A 183 -24.18 -4.69 -9.99
N ASN A 184 -22.93 -4.60 -9.53
CA ASN A 184 -22.62 -4.56 -8.10
C ASN A 184 -22.90 -3.15 -7.51
N PRO A 185 -23.89 -2.98 -6.61
CA PRO A 185 -24.18 -1.68 -5.99
C PRO A 185 -23.07 -1.17 -5.07
N ASN A 186 -22.16 -2.05 -4.63
CA ASN A 186 -21.00 -1.72 -3.80
C ASN A 186 -19.70 -1.60 -4.62
N ALA A 187 -19.79 -1.34 -5.93
CA ALA A 187 -18.61 -1.25 -6.79
C ALA A 187 -17.60 -0.19 -6.32
N ALA A 188 -18.05 0.89 -5.68
CA ALA A 188 -17.18 1.90 -5.08
C ALA A 188 -16.27 1.36 -3.95
N LEU A 189 -16.62 0.21 -3.36
CA LEU A 189 -15.86 -0.43 -2.28
C LEU A 189 -14.85 -1.46 -2.79
N ILE A 190 -14.79 -1.72 -4.11
CA ILE A 190 -13.87 -2.68 -4.67
C ILE A 190 -12.44 -2.12 -4.57
N ASP A 191 -11.56 -2.86 -3.87
CA ASP A 191 -10.18 -2.49 -3.57
C ASP A 191 -9.15 -3.16 -4.50
N THR A 192 -9.63 -3.85 -5.54
CA THR A 192 -8.82 -4.54 -6.54
C THR A 192 -9.17 -4.08 -7.95
N TRP A 193 -8.17 -4.00 -8.83
CA TRP A 193 -8.39 -3.64 -10.23
C TRP A 193 -9.37 -4.62 -10.88
N THR A 194 -10.55 -4.10 -11.22
CA THR A 194 -11.65 -4.88 -11.78
C THR A 194 -12.04 -4.28 -13.11
N GLN A 195 -12.03 -5.10 -14.15
CA GLN A 195 -12.53 -4.69 -15.46
C GLN A 195 -14.06 -4.59 -15.41
N TRP A 196 -14.59 -3.43 -15.81
CA TRP A 196 -16.02 -3.25 -16.01
C TRP A 196 -16.35 -3.21 -17.50
N ASN A 197 -17.01 -4.26 -17.98
CA ASN A 197 -17.51 -4.34 -19.35
C ASN A 197 -18.96 -3.83 -19.40
N ILE A 198 -19.21 -2.85 -20.27
CA ILE A 198 -20.54 -2.29 -20.49
C ILE A 198 -20.94 -2.59 -21.94
N ASP A 199 -22.06 -3.28 -22.11
CA ASP A 199 -22.67 -3.42 -23.44
C ASP A 199 -23.25 -2.07 -23.87
N LEU A 200 -22.76 -1.54 -24.99
CA LEU A 200 -23.19 -0.24 -25.51
C LEU A 200 -24.64 -0.25 -25.98
N GLN A 201 -25.22 -1.43 -26.23
CA GLN A 201 -26.65 -1.54 -26.53
C GLN A 201 -27.50 -0.93 -25.41
N ALA A 202 -27.07 -1.01 -24.15
CA ALA A 202 -27.78 -0.43 -23.01
C ALA A 202 -27.91 1.10 -23.09
N PHE A 203 -27.00 1.79 -23.79
CA PHE A 203 -27.13 3.22 -24.08
C PHE A 203 -27.96 3.49 -25.35
N ALA A 204 -27.82 2.66 -26.38
CA ALA A 204 -28.62 2.76 -27.60
C ALA A 204 -30.12 2.58 -27.33
N ASP A 205 -30.47 1.67 -26.42
CA ASP A 205 -31.85 1.44 -25.96
C ASP A 205 -32.44 2.65 -25.23
N GLN A 206 -31.57 3.55 -24.72
CA GLN A 206 -31.94 4.84 -24.13
C GLN A 206 -31.94 5.99 -25.17
N GLY A 207 -31.79 5.68 -26.45
CA GLY A 207 -31.84 6.64 -27.56
C GLY A 207 -30.50 7.33 -27.88
N VAL A 208 -29.37 6.85 -27.33
CA VAL A 208 -28.06 7.40 -27.66
C VAL A 208 -27.65 6.99 -29.08
N ASN A 209 -27.34 7.96 -29.93
CA ASN A 209 -26.65 7.70 -31.19
C ASN A 209 -25.16 7.42 -30.90
N LEU A 210 -24.77 6.15 -30.89
CA LEU A 210 -23.40 5.72 -30.58
C LEU A 210 -22.35 6.22 -31.59
N ALA A 211 -22.76 6.67 -32.78
CA ALA A 211 -21.86 7.33 -33.74
C ALA A 211 -21.63 8.82 -33.42
N ASN A 212 -22.36 9.38 -32.45
CA ASN A 212 -22.29 10.79 -32.07
C ASN A 212 -22.39 10.94 -30.53
N VAL A 213 -21.35 10.49 -29.85
CA VAL A 213 -21.18 10.66 -28.40
C VAL A 213 -20.26 11.85 -28.16
N ASN A 214 -20.74 12.85 -27.42
CA ASN A 214 -19.99 14.09 -27.14
C ASN A 214 -19.40 14.14 -25.74
N THR A 215 -19.97 13.39 -24.79
CA THR A 215 -19.57 13.38 -23.39
C THR A 215 -19.69 11.98 -22.81
N ILE A 216 -18.71 11.65 -21.96
CA ILE A 216 -18.72 10.50 -21.07
C ILE A 216 -18.52 11.04 -19.66
N ALA A 217 -19.31 10.53 -18.72
CA ALA A 217 -19.13 10.79 -17.30
C ALA A 217 -19.10 9.45 -16.56
N ILE A 218 -18.22 9.35 -15.57
CA ILE A 218 -18.28 8.32 -14.55
C ILE A 218 -18.76 9.02 -13.28
N GLY A 219 -19.75 8.45 -12.61
CA GLY A 219 -20.30 9.05 -11.41
C GLY A 219 -20.67 8.01 -10.37
N PHE A 220 -21.01 8.53 -9.19
CA PHE A 220 -21.37 7.77 -8.00
C PHE A 220 -22.69 8.32 -7.45
N GLY A 221 -23.52 7.44 -6.90
CA GLY A 221 -24.84 7.76 -6.36
C GLY A 221 -25.95 7.84 -7.42
N ASP A 222 -27.06 8.49 -7.07
CA ASP A 222 -28.20 8.65 -7.98
C ASP A 222 -27.98 9.81 -8.98
N LYS A 223 -27.78 9.48 -10.26
CA LYS A 223 -27.62 10.48 -11.33
C LYS A 223 -28.82 11.43 -11.47
N LYS A 224 -30.03 10.97 -11.15
CA LYS A 224 -31.28 11.75 -11.24
C LYS A 224 -31.49 12.66 -10.04
N ASN A 225 -30.85 12.36 -8.91
CA ASN A 225 -30.94 13.13 -7.67
C ASN A 225 -29.55 13.23 -7.01
N PRO A 226 -28.60 13.99 -7.58
CA PRO A 226 -27.25 14.06 -7.05
C PRO A 226 -27.26 14.73 -5.67
N GLN A 227 -26.76 14.01 -4.67
CA GLN A 227 -26.61 14.51 -3.30
C GLN A 227 -25.12 14.62 -2.96
N PRO A 228 -24.68 15.68 -2.25
CA PRO A 228 -23.38 15.67 -1.61
C PRO A 228 -23.40 14.68 -0.44
N GLY A 229 -22.32 13.93 -0.21
CA GLY A 229 -22.26 13.07 0.98
C GLY A 229 -21.24 11.94 0.94
N GLY A 230 -20.94 11.38 -0.24
CA GLY A 230 -19.94 10.33 -0.37
C GLY A 230 -18.50 10.87 -0.27
N SER A 231 -17.65 10.12 0.43
CA SER A 231 -16.22 10.34 0.57
C SER A 231 -15.43 9.15 0.03
N GLY A 232 -14.22 9.40 -0.47
CA GLY A 232 -13.38 8.33 -1.03
C GLY A 232 -12.50 8.79 -2.18
N THR A 233 -11.76 7.84 -2.75
CA THR A 233 -10.97 8.00 -3.97
C THR A 233 -11.15 6.77 -4.85
N ALA A 234 -11.46 7.00 -6.13
CA ALA A 234 -11.56 5.94 -7.13
C ALA A 234 -10.55 6.20 -8.24
N TYR A 235 -9.78 5.17 -8.58
CA TYR A 235 -8.83 5.21 -9.69
C TYR A 235 -9.45 4.51 -10.89
N PHE A 236 -9.39 5.19 -12.04
CA PHE A 236 -9.81 4.63 -13.32
C PHE A 236 -8.60 4.61 -14.23
N ASP A 237 -8.36 3.47 -14.86
CA ASP A 237 -7.33 3.33 -15.88
C ASP A 237 -7.93 2.69 -17.13
N ASN A 238 -7.37 3.04 -18.29
CA ASN A 238 -7.69 2.45 -19.59
C ASN A 238 -9.20 2.42 -19.93
N ILE A 239 -9.80 3.58 -20.18
CA ILE A 239 -11.15 3.66 -20.79
C ILE A 239 -11.01 3.42 -22.30
N ARG A 240 -11.58 2.32 -22.81
CA ARG A 240 -11.42 1.89 -24.20
C ARG A 240 -12.74 1.40 -24.80
N LEU A 241 -12.89 1.63 -26.11
CA LEU A 241 -13.95 1.05 -26.93
C LEU A 241 -13.42 -0.23 -27.58
N TYR A 242 -14.07 -1.37 -27.32
CA TYR A 242 -13.77 -2.63 -27.99
C TYR A 242 -14.80 -2.90 -29.08
N ARG A 243 -14.37 -3.45 -30.22
CA ARG A 243 -15.30 -4.05 -31.18
C ARG A 243 -15.80 -5.37 -30.58
N PRO A 244 -17.07 -5.76 -30.79
CA PRO A 244 -17.52 -7.11 -30.44
C PRO A 244 -16.56 -8.13 -31.05
N ALA A 245 -16.18 -9.15 -30.27
CA ALA A 245 -15.42 -10.27 -30.82
C ALA A 245 -16.26 -10.93 -31.94
N PRO A 246 -15.64 -11.34 -33.06
CA PRO A 246 -16.34 -11.98 -34.16
C PRO A 246 -16.96 -13.32 -33.77
#